data_AF-A0A2W6CKM4-F1
#
_entry.id   AF-A0A2W6CKM4-F1
#
_cell.length_a   1.000
_cell.length_b   1.000
_cell.length_c   1.000
_cell.angle_alpha   90.00
_cell.angle_beta   90.00
_cell.angle_gamma   90.00
#
_symmetry.space_group_name_H-M   'P 1'
#
loop_
_entity.id
_entity.type
_entity.pdbx_description
1 polymer ?
#
loop_
_entity_poly.entity_id
_entity_poly.type
_entity_poly.pdbx_seq_one_letter_code
_entity_poly.pdbx_strand_id
1 'polypeptide(L)'
;MVANSQLIADRFVGYEVVAGRPRVRVGNSGWMLDKVDMLMPAPGLASARFRRRGLSPAGSLVTSTGRAPTWIAAQVACGADVFLVGTKSWLACEMAIRPGLGDSGVGHNSFGEILRADDGTRPAWGSAILPAARFEEAVAPPEARLAVLDGSSAIGWLSSLRTDFAVAIIDRSAADDFAAESIIQLRSMGGTPVPLARLGWRPPAGVEALAFEAWR
;
A
#
# COMPACT_ATOMS: atom_id res chain seq x y z
N MET A 1 -5.32 3.32 -16.08
CA MET A 1 -6.69 3.21 -16.65
C MET A 1 -7.26 1.86 -16.27
N VAL A 2 -8.56 1.75 -16.00
CA VAL A 2 -9.29 0.48 -15.93
C VAL A 2 -10.34 0.45 -17.03
N ALA A 3 -10.37 -0.66 -17.76
CA ALA A 3 -11.36 -0.96 -18.78
C ALA A 3 -11.49 -2.48 -18.91
N ASN A 4 -12.70 -3.02 -19.08
CA ASN A 4 -12.96 -4.46 -19.26
C ASN A 4 -12.28 -5.34 -18.20
N SER A 5 -12.34 -4.95 -16.92
CA SER A 5 -11.67 -5.66 -15.81
C SER A 5 -10.16 -5.80 -15.99
N GLN A 6 -9.52 -4.87 -16.71
CA GLN A 6 -8.07 -4.80 -16.86
C GLN A 6 -7.54 -3.49 -16.33
N LEU A 7 -6.47 -3.57 -15.55
CA LEU A 7 -5.64 -2.43 -15.19
C LEU A 7 -4.58 -2.23 -16.28
N ILE A 8 -4.62 -1.05 -16.91
CA ILE A 8 -3.80 -0.68 -18.06
C ILE A 8 -2.96 0.55 -17.67
N ALA A 9 -1.64 0.37 -17.65
CA ALA A 9 -0.68 1.48 -17.63
C ALA A 9 -0.01 1.59 -18.98
N ASP A 10 -0.16 2.74 -19.61
CA ASP A 10 0.49 3.10 -20.86
C ASP A 10 0.41 4.63 -21.01
N ARG A 11 1.11 5.18 -22.01
CA ARG A 11 1.13 6.62 -22.28
C ARG A 11 -0.23 7.09 -22.78
N PHE A 12 -0.80 8.10 -22.14
CA PHE A 12 -1.95 8.82 -22.71
C PHE A 12 -1.50 9.63 -23.93
N VAL A 13 -2.15 9.43 -25.07
CA VAL A 13 -1.81 10.10 -26.33
C VAL A 13 -2.78 11.24 -26.62
N GLY A 14 -4.05 11.09 -26.25
CA GLY A 14 -5.09 12.08 -26.49
C GLY A 14 -6.47 11.46 -26.53
N TYR A 15 -7.45 12.25 -26.99
CA TYR A 15 -8.80 11.79 -27.25
C TYR A 15 -9.22 12.20 -28.67
N GLU A 16 -10.11 11.41 -29.26
CA GLU A 16 -10.68 11.63 -30.58
C GLU A 16 -12.18 11.30 -30.57
N VAL A 17 -12.92 11.75 -31.58
CA VAL A 17 -14.34 11.39 -31.76
C VAL A 17 -14.45 10.52 -33.01
N VAL A 18 -14.95 9.29 -32.84
CA VAL A 18 -15.12 8.32 -33.94
C VAL A 18 -16.60 7.98 -34.06
N ALA A 19 -17.22 8.28 -35.19
CA ALA A 19 -18.66 8.10 -35.41
C ALA A 19 -19.52 8.70 -34.28
N GLY A 20 -19.22 9.96 -33.91
CA GLY A 20 -19.95 10.71 -32.89
C GLY A 20 -19.69 10.28 -31.44
N ARG A 21 -18.83 9.30 -31.20
CA ARG A 21 -18.55 8.78 -29.86
C ARG A 21 -17.10 9.07 -29.43
N PRO A 22 -16.88 9.56 -28.19
CA PRO A 22 -15.55 9.87 -27.69
C PRO A 22 -14.73 8.58 -27.47
N ARG A 23 -13.46 8.63 -27.87
CA ARG A 23 -12.49 7.56 -27.76
C ARG A 23 -11.19 8.11 -27.19
N VAL A 24 -10.65 7.45 -26.18
CA VAL A 24 -9.34 7.77 -25.61
C VAL A 24 -8.26 6.91 -26.23
N ARG A 25 -7.07 7.48 -26.46
CA ARG A 25 -5.90 6.78 -26.96
C ARG A 25 -4.87 6.61 -25.85
N VAL A 26 -4.53 5.36 -25.57
CA VAL A 26 -3.53 4.98 -24.57
C VAL A 26 -2.56 3.99 -25.22
N GLY A 27 -1.30 4.41 -25.37
CA GLY A 27 -0.30 3.74 -26.17
C GLY A 27 -0.76 3.52 -27.61
N ASN A 28 -0.65 2.28 -28.07
CA ASN A 28 -1.10 1.86 -29.40
C ASN A 28 -2.57 1.38 -29.43
N SER A 29 -3.33 1.58 -28.35
CA SER A 29 -4.73 1.17 -28.27
C SER A 29 -5.66 2.35 -28.09
N GLY A 30 -6.88 2.21 -28.61
CA GLY A 30 -7.91 3.22 -28.45
C GLY A 30 -9.20 2.60 -27.95
N TRP A 31 -9.77 3.21 -26.92
CA TRP A 31 -10.89 2.70 -26.14
C TRP A 31 -12.05 3.69 -26.20
N MET A 32 -13.26 3.20 -26.49
CA MET A 32 -14.45 4.04 -26.39
C MET A 32 -14.61 4.47 -24.92
N LEU A 33 -14.89 5.75 -24.69
CA LEU A 33 -14.90 6.31 -23.33
C LEU A 33 -15.96 5.65 -22.44
N ASP A 34 -17.07 5.18 -23.02
CA ASP A 34 -18.13 4.43 -22.35
C ASP A 34 -17.70 3.01 -21.90
N LYS A 35 -16.53 2.53 -22.33
CA LYS A 35 -15.91 1.27 -21.90
C LYS A 35 -14.75 1.48 -20.94
N VAL A 36 -14.45 2.72 -20.59
CA VAL A 36 -13.40 3.06 -19.63
C VAL A 36 -14.04 3.29 -18.28
N ASP A 37 -13.81 2.37 -17.35
CA ASP A 37 -14.31 2.48 -15.98
C ASP A 37 -13.62 3.62 -15.23
N MET A 38 -12.30 3.79 -15.44
CA MET A 38 -11.55 4.87 -14.82
C MET A 38 -10.26 5.22 -15.55
N LEU A 39 -9.93 6.52 -15.60
CA LEU A 39 -8.68 7.03 -16.15
C LEU A 39 -8.02 7.96 -15.12
N MET A 40 -6.79 7.65 -14.72
CA MET A 40 -6.01 8.42 -13.75
C MET A 40 -4.63 8.76 -14.32
N PRO A 41 -4.12 9.98 -14.05
CA PRO A 41 -2.73 10.30 -14.35
C PRO A 41 -1.79 9.51 -13.43
N ALA A 42 -0.66 9.09 -13.98
CA ALA A 42 0.39 8.37 -13.27
C ALA A 42 1.74 9.07 -13.49
N PRO A 43 1.92 10.29 -12.95
CA PRO A 43 3.19 11.02 -13.12
C PRO A 43 4.33 10.19 -12.51
N GLY A 44 5.46 10.14 -13.22
CA GLY A 44 6.64 9.37 -12.78
C GLY A 44 6.58 7.86 -13.06
N LEU A 45 5.49 7.33 -13.63
CA LEU A 45 5.46 5.93 -14.05
C LEU A 45 6.39 5.71 -15.25
N ALA A 46 7.52 5.04 -15.03
CA ALA A 46 8.46 4.71 -16.08
C ALA A 46 7.85 3.78 -17.14
N SER A 47 8.26 3.93 -18.40
CA SER A 47 7.75 3.11 -19.52
C SER A 47 8.03 1.61 -19.34
N ALA A 48 9.09 1.23 -18.62
CA ALA A 48 9.36 -0.16 -18.24
C ALA A 48 8.24 -0.77 -17.36
N ARG A 49 7.40 0.06 -16.76
CA ARG A 49 6.23 -0.35 -15.98
C ARG A 49 4.94 -0.42 -16.80
N PHE A 50 4.94 -0.02 -18.07
CA PHE A 50 3.76 -0.14 -18.93
C PHE A 50 3.40 -1.60 -19.16
N ARG A 51 2.13 -1.93 -18.90
CA ARG A 51 1.61 -3.30 -18.94
C ARG A 51 0.10 -3.31 -18.80
N ARG A 52 -0.48 -4.47 -19.10
CA ARG A 52 -1.87 -4.81 -18.80
C ARG A 52 -1.90 -5.95 -17.81
N ARG A 53 -2.82 -5.87 -16.85
CA ARG A 53 -3.02 -6.90 -15.84
C ARG A 53 -4.51 -7.09 -15.60
N GLY A 54 -4.93 -8.34 -15.39
CA GLY A 54 -6.28 -8.63 -14.93
C GLY A 54 -6.54 -7.97 -13.58
N LEU A 55 -7.70 -7.34 -13.45
CA LEU A 55 -8.14 -6.73 -12.20
C LEU A 55 -9.04 -7.72 -11.47
N SER A 56 -8.57 -8.21 -10.33
CA SER A 56 -9.40 -9.02 -9.43
C SER A 56 -10.55 -8.18 -8.88
N PRO A 57 -11.76 -8.72 -8.72
CA PRO A 57 -12.83 -8.03 -8.02
C PRO A 57 -12.47 -7.82 -6.54
N ALA A 58 -13.23 -6.95 -5.87
CA ALA A 58 -13.12 -6.76 -4.43
C ALA A 58 -13.50 -8.07 -3.71
N GLY A 59 -12.56 -8.60 -2.94
CA GLY A 59 -12.72 -9.79 -2.13
C GLY A 59 -13.38 -9.48 -0.79
N SER A 60 -13.43 -10.49 0.07
CA SER A 60 -14.23 -10.43 1.30
C SER A 60 -13.79 -9.41 2.33
N LEU A 61 -12.48 -9.24 2.52
CA LEU A 61 -11.97 -8.23 3.45
C LEU A 61 -12.27 -6.80 2.96
N VAL A 62 -12.12 -6.55 1.66
CA VAL A 62 -12.43 -5.25 1.04
C VAL A 62 -13.94 -4.96 1.12
N THR A 63 -14.77 -5.99 0.92
CA THR A 63 -16.22 -5.88 0.98
C THR A 63 -16.73 -5.62 2.39
N SER A 64 -16.28 -6.41 3.36
CA SER A 64 -16.68 -6.27 4.77
C SER A 64 -16.27 -4.95 5.42
N THR A 65 -15.19 -4.35 4.94
CA THR A 65 -14.73 -3.01 5.37
C THR A 65 -15.42 -1.87 4.62
N GLY A 66 -16.42 -2.17 3.77
CA GLY A 66 -17.17 -1.16 3.02
C GLY A 66 -16.37 -0.48 1.90
N ARG A 67 -15.21 -1.02 1.52
CA ARG A 67 -14.31 -0.42 0.52
C ARG A 67 -14.56 -0.87 -0.91
N ALA A 68 -15.43 -1.87 -1.11
CA ALA A 68 -15.77 -2.39 -2.43
C ALA A 68 -16.18 -1.31 -3.46
N PRO A 69 -17.00 -0.28 -3.12
CA PRO A 69 -17.36 0.78 -4.07
C PRO A 69 -16.17 1.59 -4.59
N THR A 70 -15.10 1.69 -3.81
CA THR A 70 -13.89 2.45 -4.15
C THR A 70 -12.76 1.58 -4.71
N TRP A 71 -13.00 0.28 -4.89
CA TRP A 71 -11.95 -0.68 -5.25
C TRP A 71 -11.25 -0.32 -6.56
N ILE A 72 -12.01 -0.07 -7.64
CA ILE A 72 -11.45 0.30 -8.94
C ILE A 72 -10.60 1.57 -8.83
N ALA A 73 -11.11 2.59 -8.12
CA ALA A 73 -10.38 3.84 -7.90
C ALA A 73 -9.07 3.63 -7.15
N ALA A 74 -9.07 2.80 -6.11
CA ALA A 74 -7.84 2.44 -5.41
C ALA A 74 -6.86 1.71 -6.34
N GLN A 75 -7.32 0.80 -7.20
CA GLN A 75 -6.42 0.03 -8.07
C GLN A 75 -5.74 0.86 -9.17
N VAL A 76 -6.28 2.03 -9.52
CA VAL A 76 -5.65 2.96 -10.48
C VAL A 76 -4.90 4.13 -9.83
N ALA A 77 -5.06 4.35 -8.52
CA ALA A 77 -4.37 5.42 -7.83
C ALA A 77 -2.86 5.17 -7.82
N CYS A 78 -2.08 6.20 -8.11
CA CYS A 78 -0.62 6.18 -8.07
C CYS A 78 -0.12 7.01 -6.90
N GLY A 79 0.97 6.56 -6.29
CA GLY A 79 1.57 7.14 -5.10
C GLY A 79 1.45 6.18 -3.91
N ALA A 80 2.51 6.08 -3.13
CA ALA A 80 2.55 5.22 -1.97
C ALA A 80 1.97 5.94 -0.74
N ASP A 81 0.68 5.71 -0.45
CA ASP A 81 0.02 6.25 0.76
C ASP A 81 0.62 5.67 2.05
N VAL A 82 1.18 4.46 1.96
CA VAL A 82 1.75 3.69 3.06
C VAL A 82 3.14 3.19 2.67
N PHE A 83 4.08 3.12 3.60
CA PHE A 83 5.26 2.25 3.42
C PHE A 83 5.46 1.31 4.60
N LEU A 84 5.96 0.14 4.28
CA LEU A 84 6.29 -0.94 5.21
C LEU A 84 7.81 -1.00 5.32
N VAL A 85 8.33 -1.03 6.54
CA VAL A 85 9.75 -1.18 6.82
C VAL A 85 9.94 -2.48 7.57
N GLY A 86 10.87 -3.32 7.13
CA GLY A 86 11.19 -4.57 7.81
C GLY A 86 12.17 -5.42 7.02
N THR A 87 12.13 -6.74 7.22
CA THR A 87 12.88 -7.66 6.38
C THR A 87 12.22 -7.75 5.01
N LYS A 88 12.72 -6.97 4.03
CA LYS A 88 12.09 -6.79 2.71
C LYS A 88 11.70 -8.10 2.00
N SER A 89 12.56 -9.13 2.08
CA SER A 89 12.26 -10.44 1.48
C SER A 89 11.08 -11.14 2.14
N TRP A 90 10.95 -11.03 3.47
CA TRP A 90 9.83 -11.63 4.21
C TRP A 90 8.53 -10.88 3.92
N LEU A 91 8.52 -9.55 4.04
CA LEU A 91 7.37 -8.72 3.71
C LEU A 91 6.90 -8.93 2.26
N ALA A 92 7.83 -9.08 1.32
CA ALA A 92 7.49 -9.36 -0.08
C ALA A 92 6.81 -10.73 -0.25
N CYS A 93 7.27 -11.77 0.46
CA CYS A 93 6.62 -13.07 0.47
C CYS A 93 5.21 -13.00 1.06
N GLU A 94 5.01 -12.24 2.13
CA GLU A 94 3.71 -12.06 2.77
C GLU A 94 2.67 -11.39 1.86
N MET A 95 3.09 -10.63 0.84
CA MET A 95 2.15 -10.05 -0.13
C MET A 95 1.33 -11.10 -0.91
N ALA A 96 1.73 -12.36 -0.88
CA ALA A 96 0.99 -13.49 -1.44
C ALA A 96 -0.15 -14.00 -0.53
N ILE A 97 -0.11 -13.70 0.77
CA ILE A 97 -1.14 -14.11 1.74
C ILE A 97 -2.47 -13.49 1.34
N ARG A 98 -3.54 -14.28 1.42
CA ARG A 98 -4.91 -13.90 1.06
C ARG A 98 -5.81 -13.88 2.30
N PRO A 99 -5.88 -12.76 3.03
CA PRO A 99 -6.77 -12.66 4.18
C PRO A 99 -8.23 -12.63 3.73
N GLY A 100 -9.12 -13.19 4.56
CA GLY A 100 -10.54 -13.18 4.29
C GLY A 100 -11.38 -13.50 5.52
N LEU A 101 -12.66 -13.13 5.46
CA LEU A 101 -13.66 -13.52 6.45
C LEU A 101 -14.36 -14.80 5.98
N GLY A 102 -13.88 -15.95 6.45
CA GLY A 102 -14.46 -17.27 6.18
C GLY A 102 -14.62 -17.60 4.69
N ASP A 103 -15.50 -18.55 4.40
CA ASP A 103 -15.93 -18.91 3.04
C ASP A 103 -16.97 -17.92 2.52
N SER A 104 -16.54 -16.69 2.34
CA SER A 104 -17.25 -15.69 1.56
C SER A 104 -17.19 -16.09 0.07
N GLY A 105 -18.32 -16.35 -0.59
CA GLY A 105 -18.39 -16.68 -2.02
C GLY A 105 -17.81 -15.63 -3.00
N VAL A 106 -17.31 -14.50 -2.48
CA VAL A 106 -16.68 -13.39 -3.21
C VAL A 106 -15.16 -13.58 -3.40
N GLY A 107 -14.56 -14.62 -2.79
CA GLY A 107 -13.13 -14.90 -2.83
C GLY A 107 -12.29 -13.95 -1.97
N HIS A 108 -10.96 -14.16 -1.98
CA HIS A 108 -10.00 -13.45 -1.13
C HIS A 108 -8.93 -12.75 -1.98
N ASN A 109 -8.69 -11.46 -1.72
CA ASN A 109 -7.58 -10.74 -2.32
C ASN A 109 -6.29 -10.99 -1.55
N SER A 110 -5.14 -10.92 -2.23
CA SER A 110 -3.86 -10.94 -1.53
C SER A 110 -3.53 -9.61 -0.85
N PHE A 111 -2.65 -9.60 0.15
CA PHE A 111 -2.15 -8.35 0.72
C PHE A 111 -1.53 -7.46 -0.35
N GLY A 112 -0.79 -8.03 -1.29
CA GLY A 112 -0.30 -7.30 -2.44
C GLY A 112 -1.43 -6.60 -3.19
N GLU A 113 -2.54 -7.27 -3.50
CA GLU A 113 -3.69 -6.64 -4.18
C GLU A 113 -4.34 -5.52 -3.36
N ILE A 114 -4.46 -5.70 -2.04
CA ILE A 114 -5.10 -4.74 -1.13
C ILE A 114 -4.21 -3.52 -0.88
N LEU A 115 -2.96 -3.75 -0.48
CA LEU A 115 -1.98 -2.71 -0.14
C LEU A 115 -1.35 -2.09 -1.40
N ARG A 116 -1.42 -2.81 -2.53
CA ARG A 116 -0.81 -2.41 -3.81
C ARG A 116 0.69 -2.14 -3.65
N ALA A 117 1.40 -3.03 -2.97
CA ALA A 117 2.84 -2.89 -2.74
C ALA A 117 3.62 -2.81 -4.05
N ASP A 118 4.57 -1.88 -4.13
CA ASP A 118 5.48 -1.78 -5.27
C ASP A 118 6.45 -2.97 -5.30
N ASP A 119 6.04 -3.99 -6.04
CA ASP A 119 6.82 -5.19 -6.36
C ASP A 119 7.60 -5.04 -7.68
N GLY A 120 7.62 -3.84 -8.28
CA GLY A 120 8.19 -3.56 -9.60
C GLY A 120 7.39 -4.18 -10.76
N THR A 121 6.37 -4.99 -10.47
CA THR A 121 5.54 -5.67 -11.46
C THR A 121 4.19 -4.98 -11.69
N ARG A 122 3.79 -4.07 -10.80
CA ARG A 122 2.47 -3.44 -10.85
C ARG A 122 2.48 -2.11 -11.61
N PRO A 123 1.43 -1.87 -12.41
CA PRO A 123 1.27 -0.63 -13.16
C PRO A 123 0.92 0.58 -12.28
N ALA A 124 0.39 0.34 -11.09
CA ALA A 124 0.12 1.33 -10.06
C ALA A 124 0.43 0.71 -8.70
N TRP A 125 0.91 1.51 -7.76
CA TRP A 125 1.19 1.10 -6.39
C TRP A 125 0.55 2.07 -5.41
N GLY A 126 0.19 1.53 -4.26
CA GLY A 126 -0.37 2.23 -3.10
C GLY A 126 0.50 2.11 -1.87
N SER A 127 1.51 1.23 -1.91
CA SER A 127 2.49 1.13 -0.84
C SER A 127 3.90 0.80 -1.32
N ALA A 128 4.90 1.10 -0.50
CA ALA A 128 6.30 0.72 -0.72
C ALA A 128 6.76 -0.28 0.35
N ILE A 129 7.70 -1.17 0.00
CA ILE A 129 8.38 -2.07 0.95
C ILE A 129 9.86 -1.69 1.00
N LEU A 130 10.29 -1.19 2.16
CA LEU A 130 11.63 -0.70 2.43
C LEU A 130 12.36 -1.65 3.37
N PRO A 131 13.67 -1.86 3.18
CA PRO A 131 14.47 -2.66 4.10
C PRO A 131 14.69 -1.88 5.40
N ALA A 132 14.57 -2.56 6.54
CA ALA A 132 15.02 -2.03 7.82
C ALA A 132 16.55 -1.87 7.86
N ALA A 133 17.27 -2.84 7.27
CA ALA A 133 18.71 -2.76 7.08
C ALA A 133 19.08 -1.69 6.04
N ARG A 134 20.19 -0.98 6.26
CA ARG A 134 20.68 0.11 5.39
C ARG A 134 19.65 1.22 5.20
N PHE A 135 18.98 1.62 6.27
CA PHE A 135 17.94 2.67 6.22
C PHE A 135 18.43 3.97 5.58
N GLU A 136 19.72 4.31 5.69
CA GLU A 136 20.33 5.49 5.07
C GLU A 136 20.28 5.46 3.52
N GLU A 137 20.22 4.28 2.91
CA GLU A 137 20.14 4.11 1.45
C GLU A 137 18.68 4.10 0.95
N ALA A 138 17.71 3.94 1.86
CA ALA A 138 16.32 3.76 1.53
C ALA A 138 15.56 5.09 1.63
N VAL A 139 14.80 5.43 0.58
CA VAL A 139 14.05 6.68 0.51
C VAL A 139 12.57 6.40 0.76
N ALA A 140 12.03 6.97 1.84
CA ALA A 140 10.59 6.95 2.10
C ALA A 140 9.84 7.71 1.00
N PRO A 141 8.69 7.20 0.51
CA PRO A 141 7.87 7.94 -0.44
C PRO A 141 7.39 9.26 0.19
N PRO A 142 7.61 10.42 -0.46
CA PRO A 142 7.26 11.72 0.12
C PRO A 142 5.75 11.92 0.29
N GLU A 143 4.93 11.21 -0.47
CA GLU A 143 3.47 11.24 -0.39
C GLU A 143 2.90 10.31 0.71
N ALA A 144 3.75 9.49 1.35
CA ALA A 144 3.27 8.53 2.33
C ALA A 144 2.78 9.23 3.60
N ARG A 145 1.60 8.80 4.06
CA ARG A 145 0.96 9.31 5.27
C ARG A 145 1.08 8.35 6.44
N LEU A 146 1.37 7.08 6.17
CA LEU A 146 1.52 6.04 7.19
C LEU A 146 2.81 5.25 6.97
N ALA A 147 3.59 5.12 8.04
CA ALA A 147 4.70 4.17 8.14
C ALA A 147 4.29 2.97 9.01
N VAL A 148 4.58 1.75 8.55
CA VAL A 148 4.48 0.54 9.39
C VAL A 148 5.88 -0.03 9.54
N LEU A 149 6.36 -0.10 10.78
CA LEU A 149 7.68 -0.60 11.14
C LEU A 149 7.52 -1.99 11.73
N ASP A 150 8.00 -3.01 11.03
CA ASP A 150 7.90 -4.41 11.40
C ASP A 150 9.24 -4.92 11.94
N GLY A 151 9.26 -5.16 13.25
CA GLY A 151 10.40 -5.66 14.00
C GLY A 151 11.32 -4.58 14.59
N SER A 152 12.17 -4.99 15.54
CA SER A 152 13.05 -4.10 16.30
C SER A 152 14.03 -3.31 15.42
N SER A 153 14.51 -3.88 14.31
CA SER A 153 15.41 -3.18 13.40
C SER A 153 14.71 -2.07 12.60
N ALA A 154 13.40 -2.18 12.35
CA ALA A 154 12.63 -1.18 11.63
C ALA A 154 12.40 0.08 12.46
N ILE A 155 12.42 -0.03 13.80
CA ILE A 155 12.27 1.08 14.74
C ILE A 155 13.32 2.17 14.53
N GLY A 156 14.53 1.83 14.06
CA GLY A 156 15.58 2.81 13.77
C GLY A 156 15.14 3.92 12.78
N TRP A 157 14.10 3.66 11.98
CA TRP A 157 13.51 4.65 11.08
C TRP A 157 12.75 5.77 11.78
N LEU A 158 12.35 5.60 13.04
CA LEU A 158 11.45 6.54 13.70
C LEU A 158 11.97 7.98 13.66
N SER A 159 13.25 8.21 13.91
CA SER A 159 13.83 9.56 13.93
C SER A 159 13.85 10.23 12.54
N SER A 160 13.77 9.45 11.47
CA SER A 160 13.78 9.94 10.08
C SER A 160 12.38 10.00 9.45
N LEU A 161 11.33 9.54 10.15
CA LEU A 161 9.97 9.58 9.62
C LEU A 161 9.48 11.02 9.36
N ARG A 162 8.69 11.15 8.30
CA ARG A 162 8.01 12.39 7.88
C ARG A 162 6.53 12.15 7.57
N THR A 163 6.00 11.01 7.99
CA THR A 163 4.60 10.62 7.77
C THR A 163 3.68 11.28 8.79
N ASP A 164 2.36 11.29 8.53
CA ASP A 164 1.38 11.73 9.53
C ASP A 164 1.24 10.72 10.68
N PHE A 165 1.37 9.44 10.37
CA PHE A 165 1.21 8.34 11.32
C PHE A 165 2.34 7.32 11.21
N ALA A 166 2.68 6.70 12.33
CA ALA A 166 3.60 5.58 12.39
C ALA A 166 3.03 4.48 13.28
N VAL A 167 3.19 3.23 12.86
CA VAL A 167 2.84 2.03 13.64
C VAL A 167 4.06 1.14 13.74
N ALA A 168 4.57 0.91 14.95
CA ALA A 168 5.64 -0.05 15.20
C ALA A 168 5.04 -1.37 15.70
N ILE A 169 5.51 -2.49 15.15
CA ILE A 169 5.13 -3.85 15.50
C ILE A 169 6.38 -4.57 16.01
N ILE A 170 6.29 -5.11 17.21
CA ILE A 170 7.41 -5.72 17.92
C ILE A 170 7.00 -7.11 18.38
N ASP A 171 7.74 -8.11 17.93
CA ASP A 171 7.60 -9.47 18.44
C ASP A 171 8.34 -9.59 19.78
N ARG A 172 7.60 -9.81 20.87
CA ARG A 172 8.11 -10.03 22.22
C ARG A 172 8.30 -11.52 22.54
N SER A 173 7.97 -12.41 21.61
CA SER A 173 8.19 -13.85 21.78
C SER A 173 9.68 -14.22 21.73
N ALA A 174 10.51 -13.39 21.10
CA ALA A 174 11.96 -13.41 21.24
C ALA A 174 12.36 -12.43 22.36
N ALA A 175 13.12 -12.91 23.35
CA ALA A 175 13.55 -12.15 24.51
C ALA A 175 14.58 -11.06 24.14
N ASP A 176 14.13 -9.99 23.49
CA ASP A 176 14.98 -8.92 22.98
C ASP A 176 14.78 -7.64 23.82
N ASP A 177 15.72 -7.38 24.74
CA ASP A 177 15.75 -6.20 25.62
C ASP A 177 15.81 -4.87 24.82
N PHE A 178 16.30 -4.91 23.58
CA PHE A 178 16.40 -3.75 22.67
C PHE A 178 15.06 -3.05 22.40
N ALA A 179 13.95 -3.80 22.44
CA ALA A 179 12.64 -3.24 22.20
C ALA A 179 12.16 -2.34 23.35
N ALA A 180 12.59 -2.57 24.60
CA ALA A 180 12.17 -1.75 25.73
C ALA A 180 12.79 -0.34 25.68
N GLU A 181 14.08 -0.23 25.35
CA GLU A 181 14.79 1.04 25.24
C GLU A 181 14.27 1.87 24.05
N SER A 182 13.97 1.20 22.93
CA SER A 182 13.35 1.78 21.74
C SER A 182 11.96 2.40 22.01
N ILE A 183 11.16 1.78 22.88
CA ILE A 183 9.84 2.30 23.28
C ILE A 183 9.98 3.50 24.22
N ILE A 184 11.01 3.49 25.08
CA ILE A 184 11.34 4.64 25.91
C ILE A 184 11.81 5.81 25.04
N GLN A 185 12.64 5.56 24.01
CA GLN A 185 13.00 6.55 23.01
C GLN A 185 11.78 7.07 22.24
N LEU A 186 10.86 6.20 21.82
CA LEU A 186 9.58 6.59 21.21
C LEU A 186 8.78 7.59 22.05
N ARG A 187 8.72 7.34 23.37
CA ARG A 187 8.02 8.23 24.31
C ARG A 187 8.79 9.53 24.55
N SER A 188 10.12 9.50 24.54
CA SER A 188 10.95 10.70 24.77
C SER A 188 11.06 11.62 23.55
N MET A 189 10.85 11.11 22.34
CA MET A 189 10.88 11.92 21.11
C MET A 189 9.59 12.74 20.87
N GLY A 190 8.56 12.64 21.71
CA GLY A 190 7.45 13.60 21.74
C GLY A 190 6.34 13.43 20.68
N GLY A 191 6.27 12.29 19.98
CA GLY A 191 5.09 11.94 19.17
C GLY A 191 3.86 11.72 20.04
N THR A 192 2.65 11.99 19.52
CA THR A 192 1.41 11.79 20.28
C THR A 192 0.96 10.33 20.15
N PRO A 193 0.93 9.53 21.25
CA PRO A 193 0.53 8.14 21.17
C PRO A 193 -0.95 8.00 20.77
N VAL A 194 -1.23 7.10 19.83
CA VAL A 194 -2.58 6.74 19.40
C VAL A 194 -2.93 5.38 20.02
N PRO A 195 -3.95 5.30 20.89
CA PRO A 195 -4.38 4.01 21.44
C PRO A 195 -4.81 3.05 20.32
N LEU A 196 -4.25 1.83 20.27
CA LEU A 196 -4.62 0.82 19.26
C LEU A 196 -6.11 0.47 19.27
N ALA A 197 -6.76 0.57 20.43
CA ALA A 197 -8.19 0.37 20.56
C ALA A 197 -9.00 1.35 19.68
N ARG A 198 -8.51 2.57 19.45
CA ARG A 198 -9.12 3.53 18.52
C ARG A 198 -8.98 3.10 17.06
N LEU A 199 -7.95 2.33 16.75
CA LEU A 199 -7.74 1.71 15.44
C LEU A 199 -8.53 0.39 15.29
N GLY A 200 -9.29 -0.03 16.32
CA GLY A 200 -9.98 -1.31 16.33
C GLY A 200 -9.05 -2.52 16.36
N TRP A 201 -7.75 -2.30 16.59
CA TRP A 201 -6.75 -3.36 16.53
C TRP A 201 -6.41 -3.88 17.93
N ARG A 202 -6.40 -5.21 18.06
CA ARG A 202 -5.93 -5.94 19.25
C ARG A 202 -4.77 -6.82 18.79
N PRO A 203 -3.52 -6.51 19.17
CA PRO A 203 -2.39 -7.34 18.76
C PRO A 203 -2.52 -8.74 19.40
N PRO A 204 -2.06 -9.79 18.69
CA PRO A 204 -2.06 -11.15 19.23
C PRO A 204 -1.10 -11.27 20.42
N ALA A 205 -1.27 -12.33 21.23
CA ALA A 205 -0.37 -12.61 22.34
C ALA A 205 1.09 -12.74 21.85
N GLY A 206 2.03 -12.14 22.59
CA GLY A 206 3.44 -12.10 22.20
C GLY A 206 3.81 -10.98 21.22
N VAL A 207 2.84 -10.26 20.65
CA VAL A 207 3.09 -9.09 19.80
C VAL A 207 2.74 -7.82 20.56
N GLU A 208 3.67 -6.87 20.59
CA GLU A 208 3.43 -5.50 21.02
C GLU A 208 3.31 -4.62 19.79
N ALA A 209 2.31 -3.74 19.77
CA ALA A 209 2.18 -2.74 18.73
C ALA A 209 1.95 -1.37 19.33
N LEU A 210 2.51 -0.35 18.69
CA LEU A 210 2.46 1.02 19.14
C LEU A 210 2.15 1.91 17.95
N ALA A 211 1.17 2.79 18.09
CA ALA A 211 0.79 3.74 17.06
C ALA A 211 1.00 5.18 17.56
N PHE A 212 1.40 6.06 16.64
CA PHE A 212 1.72 7.45 16.94
C PHE A 212 1.30 8.35 15.79
N GLU A 213 0.90 9.57 16.13
CA GLU A 213 0.92 10.71 15.21
C GLU A 213 2.36 11.22 15.15
N ALA A 214 2.93 11.20 13.94
CA ALA A 214 4.31 11.63 13.69
C ALA A 214 4.38 13.15 13.49
N TRP A 215 5.55 13.71 13.78
CA TRP A 215 5.79 15.15 13.92
C TRP A 215 5.46 15.92 12.64
N ARG A 216 4.85 17.10 12.78
CA ARG A 216 4.85 18.15 11.75
C ARG A 216 6.06 19.07 11.93
#